data_AF-A0A925URG1-F1
#
_entry.id   AF-A0A925URG1-F1
#
_cell.length_a   1.000
_cell.length_b   1.000
_cell.length_c   1.000
_cell.angle_alpha   90.00
_cell.angle_beta   90.00
_cell.angle_gamma   90.00
#
_symmetry.space_group_name_H-M   'P 1'
#
loop_
_entity.id
_entity.type
_entity.pdbx_description
1 polymer ?
#
loop_
_entity_poly.entity_id
_entity_poly.type
_entity_poly.pdbx_seq_one_letter_code
_entity_poly.pdbx_strand_id
1 'polypeptide(L)'
;MGFREKIQNRYTQSYLEKYGDRLISVQGNVVSIKMEEKKILWLFNKLTVILFIRPERSKSIVKCVYSKNKWFKKIPFIPINQGNLVIVQGMKGKKGKEDRETLSVLNILNQSNKKELFKTDTKPQKSVQKFRK
;
A
#
# COMPACT_ATOMS: atom_id res chain seq x y z
N MET A 1 16.31 20.83 16.73
CA MET A 1 15.32 20.35 15.74
C MET A 1 14.73 21.55 15.03
N GLY A 2 14.97 21.66 13.73
CA GLY A 2 14.48 22.77 12.91
C GLY A 2 12.95 22.80 12.84
N PHE A 3 12.38 23.96 12.54
CA PHE A 3 10.92 24.16 12.41
C PHE A 3 10.28 23.15 11.44
N ARG A 4 10.97 22.84 10.33
CA ARG A 4 10.56 21.82 9.35
C ARG A 4 10.48 20.41 9.94
N GLU A 5 11.47 20.02 10.74
CA GLU A 5 11.50 18.70 11.41
C GLU A 5 10.39 18.57 12.44
N LYS A 6 10.11 19.63 13.21
CA LYS A 6 9.01 19.64 14.19
C LYS A 6 7.64 19.44 13.51
N ILE A 7 7.43 20.10 12.37
CA ILE A 7 6.20 19.96 11.58
C ILE A 7 6.09 18.54 11.02
N GLN A 8 7.15 18.02 10.39
CA GLN A 8 7.16 16.67 9.83
C GLN A 8 6.94 15.59 10.90
N ASN A 9 7.57 15.74 12.07
CA ASN A 9 7.42 14.81 13.19
C ASN A 9 5.99 14.82 13.73
N ARG A 10 5.36 16.00 13.88
CA ARG A 10 3.95 16.09 14.30
C ARG A 10 3.00 15.41 13.31
N TYR A 11 3.20 15.61 12.01
CA TYR A 11 2.38 14.96 10.99
C TYR A 11 2.56 13.43 11.02
N THR A 12 3.81 12.97 11.14
CA THR A 12 4.13 11.53 11.21
C THR A 12 3.55 10.90 12.47
N GLN A 13 3.73 11.51 13.63
CA GLN A 13 3.20 11.02 14.91
C GLN A 13 1.68 10.97 14.91
N SER A 14 1.01 12.04 14.45
CA SER A 14 -0.46 12.07 14.34
C SER A 14 -0.99 11.01 13.37
N TYR A 15 -0.23 10.67 12.32
CA TYR A 15 -0.60 9.62 11.37
C TYR A 15 -0.42 8.22 12.00
N LEU A 16 0.68 8.00 12.71
CA LEU A 16 0.94 6.75 13.44
C LEU A 16 -0.06 6.54 14.58
N GLU A 17 -0.45 7.58 15.30
CA GLU A 17 -1.48 7.49 16.35
C GLU A 17 -2.86 7.14 15.78
N LYS A 18 -3.22 7.71 14.62
CA LYS A 18 -4.53 7.48 14.00
C LYS A 18 -4.65 6.14 13.27
N TYR A 19 -3.55 5.64 12.71
CA TYR A 19 -3.55 4.51 11.79
C TYR A 19 -2.62 3.36 12.19
N GLY A 20 -1.80 3.52 13.24
CA GLY A 20 -0.77 2.56 13.67
C GLY A 20 -1.30 1.15 13.86
N ASP A 21 -2.41 0.99 14.59
CA ASP A 21 -3.04 -0.33 14.83
C ASP A 21 -3.63 -0.98 13.56
N ARG A 22 -3.77 -0.20 12.49
CA ARG A 22 -4.39 -0.63 11.23
C ARG A 22 -3.40 -0.73 10.09
N LEU A 23 -2.18 -0.22 10.26
CA LEU A 23 -1.10 -0.35 9.28
C LEU A 23 -0.58 -1.79 9.31
N ILE A 24 -0.69 -2.47 8.18
CA ILE A 24 -0.28 -3.86 8.02
C ILE A 24 0.57 -3.96 6.76
N SER A 25 1.63 -4.76 6.85
CA SER A 25 2.43 -5.19 5.72
C SER A 25 2.19 -6.68 5.47
N VAL A 26 1.83 -7.02 4.24
CA VAL A 26 1.58 -8.41 3.81
C VAL A 26 2.55 -8.71 2.68
N GLN A 27 3.30 -9.82 2.83
CA GLN A 27 4.20 -10.34 1.80
C GLN A 27 3.66 -11.66 1.28
N GLY A 28 3.61 -11.82 -0.05
CA GLY A 28 3.12 -13.04 -0.66
C GLY A 28 3.03 -12.99 -2.18
N ASN A 29 2.54 -14.10 -2.74
CA ASN A 29 2.37 -14.26 -4.18
C ASN A 29 0.99 -13.76 -4.62
N VAL A 30 0.97 -13.09 -5.77
CA VAL A 30 -0.27 -12.61 -6.38
C VAL A 30 -1.02 -13.77 -7.02
N VAL A 31 -2.25 -14.01 -6.58
CA VAL A 31 -3.14 -15.06 -7.10
C VAL A 31 -3.90 -14.53 -8.31
N SER A 32 -4.50 -13.35 -8.19
CA SER A 32 -5.25 -12.73 -9.27
C SER A 32 -5.28 -11.22 -9.14
N ILE A 33 -5.54 -10.57 -10.28
CA ILE A 33 -5.45 -9.12 -10.45
C ILE A 33 -6.64 -8.69 -11.29
N LYS A 34 -7.38 -7.71 -10.78
CA LYS A 34 -8.42 -7.02 -11.53
C LYS A 34 -8.08 -5.54 -11.57
N MET A 35 -7.92 -5.00 -12.77
CA MET A 35 -7.68 -3.57 -12.98
C MET A 35 -8.90 -2.95 -13.64
N GLU A 36 -9.42 -1.89 -13.04
CA GLU A 36 -10.53 -1.10 -13.55
C GLU A 36 -10.07 0.35 -13.70
N GLU A 37 -9.94 0.79 -14.95
CA GLU A 37 -9.71 2.19 -15.31
C GLU A 37 -11.02 2.82 -15.75
N LYS A 38 -11.46 3.88 -15.06
CA LYS A 38 -12.64 4.66 -15.43
C LYS A 38 -12.22 6.10 -15.73
N LYS A 39 -12.73 6.62 -16.85
CA LYS A 39 -12.59 8.01 -17.25
C LYS A 39 -13.96 8.68 -17.19
N ILE A 40 -14.17 9.59 -16.23
CA ILE A 40 -15.40 10.36 -16.09
C ILE A 40 -15.20 11.75 -16.69
N LEU A 41 -16.11 12.16 -17.56
CA LEU A 41 -16.20 13.51 -18.15
C LEU A 41 -14.87 14.04 -18.71
N TRP A 42 -14.04 13.18 -19.32
CA TRP A 42 -12.70 13.47 -19.87
C TRP A 42 -11.61 13.90 -18.85
N LEU A 43 -11.98 14.57 -17.76
CA LEU A 43 -11.08 15.16 -16.78
C LEU A 43 -10.73 14.22 -15.61
N PHE A 44 -11.63 13.30 -15.23
CA PHE A 44 -11.44 12.51 -14.01
C PHE A 44 -11.00 11.09 -14.36
N ASN A 45 -9.75 10.77 -14.03
CA ASN A 45 -9.24 9.41 -14.12
C ASN A 45 -9.35 8.75 -12.75
N LYS A 46 -10.06 7.63 -12.68
CA LYS A 46 -10.15 6.78 -11.50
C LYS A 46 -9.56 5.42 -11.85
N LEU A 47 -8.56 5.01 -11.07
CA LEU A 47 -7.96 3.68 -11.16
C LEU A 47 -8.35 2.92 -9.90
N THR A 48 -8.98 1.76 -10.07
CA THR A 48 -9.25 0.80 -8.99
C THR A 48 -8.59 -0.51 -9.34
N VAL A 49 -7.67 -0.97 -8.50
CA VAL A 49 -6.99 -2.25 -8.65
C VAL A 49 -7.33 -3.13 -7.46
N ILE A 50 -7.82 -4.33 -7.74
CA ILE A 50 -8.12 -5.36 -6.76
C ILE A 50 -7.09 -6.47 -6.95
N LEU A 51 -6.34 -6.77 -5.90
CA LEU A 51 -5.32 -7.80 -5.85
C LEU A 51 -5.73 -8.85 -4.83
N PHE A 52 -5.60 -10.11 -5.20
CA PHE A 52 -5.71 -11.22 -4.26
C PHE A 52 -4.33 -11.79 -4.02
N ILE A 53 -3.90 -11.80 -2.76
CA ILE A 53 -2.55 -12.19 -2.37
C ILE A 53 -2.64 -13.40 -1.46
N ARG A 54 -1.82 -14.41 -1.74
CA ARG A 54 -1.57 -15.54 -0.83
C ARG A 54 -0.29 -15.24 -0.06
N PRO A 55 -0.37 -14.89 1.24
CA PRO A 55 0.80 -14.64 2.06
C PRO A 55 1.68 -15.89 2.20
N GLU A 56 2.99 -15.72 2.32
CA GLU A 56 3.89 -16.87 2.47
C GLU A 56 3.66 -17.64 3.78
N ARG A 57 3.31 -16.91 4.84
CA ARG A 57 3.12 -17.47 6.19
C ARG A 57 1.75 -18.10 6.42
N SER A 58 0.80 -17.97 5.49
CA SER A 58 -0.58 -18.40 5.70
C SER A 58 -1.29 -18.79 4.41
N LYS A 59 -2.14 -19.82 4.45
CA LYS A 59 -2.95 -20.23 3.29
C LYS A 59 -4.12 -19.27 2.97
N SER A 60 -4.43 -18.32 3.86
CA SER A 60 -5.53 -17.38 3.71
C SER A 60 -5.28 -16.37 2.58
N ILE A 61 -6.26 -16.16 1.70
CA ILE A 61 -6.17 -15.17 0.64
C ILE A 61 -6.58 -13.80 1.22
N VAL A 62 -5.74 -12.78 0.98
CA VAL A 62 -6.01 -11.41 1.40
C VAL A 62 -6.45 -10.59 0.20
N LYS A 63 -7.60 -9.91 0.33
CA LYS A 63 -8.11 -8.97 -0.67
C LYS A 63 -7.50 -7.59 -0.42
N CYS A 64 -6.72 -7.11 -1.38
CA CYS A 64 -6.08 -5.81 -1.36
C CYS A 64 -6.71 -4.91 -2.41
N VAL A 65 -7.11 -3.70 -2.03
CA VAL A 65 -7.76 -2.73 -2.93
C VAL A 65 -6.95 -1.45 -2.96
N TYR A 66 -6.49 -1.08 -4.14
CA TYR A 66 -5.89 0.20 -4.43
C TYR A 66 -6.89 1.06 -5.20
N SER A 67 -7.23 2.24 -4.68
CA SER A 67 -8.07 3.20 -5.39
C SER A 67 -7.40 4.55 -5.38
N LYS A 68 -7.24 5.13 -6.58
CA LYS A 68 -6.70 6.48 -6.73
C LYS A 68 -7.49 7.24 -7.77
N ASN A 69 -7.64 8.54 -7.53
CA ASN A 69 -8.19 9.49 -8.47
C ASN A 69 -7.12 10.54 -8.81
N LYS A 70 -7.12 10.98 -10.06
CA LYS A 70 -6.32 12.12 -10.50
C LYS A 70 -7.13 12.94 -11.48
N TRP A 71 -6.96 14.25 -11.38
CA TRP A 71 -7.49 15.19 -12.34
C TRP A 71 -6.51 15.33 -13.52
N PHE A 72 -7.04 15.26 -14.75
CA PHE A 72 -6.37 15.41 -16.04
C PHE A 72 -5.22 14.43 -16.39
N LYS A 73 -4.56 13.82 -15.39
CA LYS A 73 -3.39 12.95 -15.60
C LYS A 73 -3.79 11.48 -15.50
N LYS A 74 -3.24 10.65 -16.40
CA LYS A 74 -3.32 9.19 -16.26
C LYS A 74 -2.65 8.77 -14.95
N ILE A 75 -3.23 7.76 -14.29
CA ILE A 75 -2.67 7.21 -13.06
C ILE A 75 -1.71 6.09 -13.47
N PRO A 76 -0.38 6.26 -13.30
CA PRO A 76 0.54 5.16 -13.56
C PRO A 76 0.35 4.09 -12.49
N PHE A 77 0.37 2.83 -12.92
CA PHE A 77 0.38 1.67 -12.04
C PHE A 77 1.54 0.76 -12.42
N ILE A 78 2.12 0.07 -11.43
CA ILE A 78 3.22 -0.86 -11.69
C ILE A 78 2.70 -2.13 -12.39
N PRO A 79 3.50 -2.75 -13.27
CA PRO A 79 3.14 -4.04 -13.81
C PRO A 79 3.21 -5.09 -12.70
N ILE A 80 2.06 -5.73 -12.46
CA ILE A 80 1.92 -6.86 -11.56
C ILE A 80 1.23 -7.96 -12.36
N ASN A 81 1.80 -9.16 -12.34
CA ASN A 81 1.28 -10.36 -12.96
C ASN A 81 0.99 -11.40 -11.87
N GLN A 82 0.15 -12.37 -12.20
CA GLN A 82 -0.05 -13.54 -11.36
C GLN A 82 1.29 -14.25 -11.12
N GLY A 83 1.50 -14.73 -9.90
CA GLY A 83 2.74 -15.39 -9.47
C GLY A 83 3.85 -14.44 -9.01
N ASN A 84 3.73 -13.12 -9.21
CA ASN A 84 4.72 -12.18 -8.70
C ASN A 84 4.71 -12.16 -7.17
N LEU A 85 5.92 -12.10 -6.59
CA LEU A 85 6.12 -11.89 -5.16
C LEU A 85 6.04 -10.39 -4.85
N VAL A 86 5.11 -10.01 -3.99
CA VAL A 86 4.83 -8.61 -3.65
C VAL A 86 4.81 -8.40 -2.15
N ILE A 87 5.26 -7.21 -1.74
CA ILE A 87 5.04 -6.66 -0.40
C ILE A 87 4.03 -5.53 -0.54
N VAL A 88 2.87 -5.72 0.07
CA VAL A 88 1.81 -4.73 0.12
C VAL A 88 1.75 -4.13 1.50
N GLN A 89 1.90 -2.82 1.55
CA GLN A 89 1.73 -2.03 2.75
C GLN A 89 0.41 -1.28 2.64
N GLY A 90 -0.41 -1.36 3.66
CA GLY A 90 -1.72 -0.72 3.63
C GLY A 90 -2.40 -0.70 4.97
N MET A 91 -3.67 -0.32 4.94
CA MET A 91 -4.51 -0.22 6.12
C MET A 91 -5.64 -1.23 6.07
N LYS A 92 -5.84 -1.96 7.17
CA LYS A 92 -7.02 -2.82 7.33
C LYS A 92 -8.29 -1.97 7.45
N GLY A 93 -9.42 -2.42 6.90
CA GLY A 93 -10.72 -1.78 7.08
C GLY A 93 -11.10 -1.51 8.54
N LYS A 94 -12.00 -0.55 8.78
CA LYS A 94 -12.46 -0.22 10.14
C LYS A 94 -13.26 -1.41 10.69
N LYS A 95 -13.03 -1.78 11.96
CA LYS A 95 -13.86 -2.79 12.64
C LYS A 95 -15.33 -2.34 12.61
N GLY A 96 -16.25 -3.25 12.24
CA GLY A 96 -17.69 -2.98 12.16
C GLY A 96 -18.21 -2.47 10.81
N LYS A 97 -17.35 -2.35 9.79
CA LYS A 97 -17.77 -2.08 8.40
C LYS A 97 -17.52 -3.30 7.52
N GLU A 98 -18.27 -3.44 6.43
CA GLU A 98 -18.15 -4.55 5.46
C GLU A 98 -16.71 -4.74 4.94
N ASP A 99 -15.93 -3.65 4.86
CA ASP A 99 -14.55 -3.68 4.38
C ASP A 99 -13.52 -4.21 5.40
N ARG A 100 -13.93 -4.78 6.54
CA ARG A 100 -13.01 -5.24 7.61
C ARG A 100 -11.93 -6.21 7.12
N GLU A 101 -12.25 -7.03 6.13
CA GLU A 101 -11.34 -8.02 5.54
C GLU A 101 -10.55 -7.48 4.35
N THR A 102 -10.91 -6.29 3.88
CA THR A 102 -10.23 -5.63 2.77
C THR A 102 -9.06 -4.79 3.28
N LEU A 103 -7.91 -4.95 2.64
CA LEU A 103 -6.73 -4.14 2.89
C LEU A 103 -6.65 -3.01 1.86
N SER A 104 -6.83 -1.77 2.32
CA SER A 104 -6.63 -0.57 1.49
C SER A 104 -5.14 -0.34 1.28
N VAL A 105 -4.70 -0.43 0.02
CA VAL A 105 -3.29 -0.38 -0.34
C VAL A 105 -2.77 1.06 -0.30
N LEU A 106 -1.68 1.27 0.44
CA LEU A 106 -0.91 2.51 0.44
C LEU A 106 0.29 2.42 -0.51
N ASN A 107 1.04 1.32 -0.45
CA ASN A 107 2.19 1.08 -1.30
C ASN A 107 2.30 -0.41 -1.69
N ILE A 108 2.91 -0.65 -2.84
CA ILE A 108 3.20 -1.99 -3.36
C ILE A 108 4.64 -2.00 -3.82
N LEU A 109 5.42 -2.94 -3.29
CA LEU A 109 6.74 -3.29 -3.79
C LEU A 109 6.63 -4.65 -4.49
N ASN A 110 6.94 -4.69 -5.78
CA ASN A 110 7.05 -5.94 -6.51
C ASN A 110 8.51 -6.40 -6.45
N GLN A 111 8.75 -7.51 -5.75
CA GLN A 111 10.09 -8.06 -5.55
C GLN A 111 10.59 -8.80 -6.79
N SER A 112 9.69 -9.36 -7.60
CA SER A 112 10.03 -10.07 -8.84
C SER A 112 10.62 -9.14 -9.90
N ASN A 113 10.09 -7.91 -10.03
CA ASN A 113 10.57 -6.94 -11.04
C ASN A 113 11.26 -5.71 -10.46
N LYS A 114 11.44 -5.66 -9.13
CA LYS A 114 12.07 -4.55 -8.38
C LYS A 114 11.41 -3.18 -8.64
N LYS A 115 10.14 -3.15 -9.04
CA LYS A 115 9.37 -1.91 -9.24
C LYS A 115 8.51 -1.63 -8.01
N GLU A 116 8.39 -0.35 -7.69
CA GLU A 116 7.60 0.14 -6.55
C GLU A 116 6.54 1.12 -7.06
N LEU A 117 5.34 1.07 -6.45
CA LEU A 117 4.22 1.94 -6.81
C LEU A 117 4.48 3.40 -6.46
N PHE A 118 5.10 3.63 -5.31
CA PHE A 118 5.64 4.93 -4.93
C PHE A 118 7.14 4.75 -4.74
N LYS A 119 7.96 5.47 -5.50
CA LYS A 119 9.40 5.47 -5.24
C LYS A 119 9.62 6.12 -3.88
N THR A 120 9.94 5.32 -2.87
CA THR A 120 10.34 5.87 -1.59
C THR A 120 11.82 6.24 -1.71
N ASP A 121 12.13 7.51 -2.04
CA ASP A 121 13.52 8.01 -2.07
C ASP A 121 14.19 8.00 -0.68
N THR A 122 13.42 7.68 0.36
CA THR A 122 13.95 7.42 1.69
C THR A 122 14.57 6.03 1.70
N LYS A 123 15.90 5.96 1.55
CA LYS A 123 16.71 4.81 1.97
C LYS A 123 16.08 4.25 3.26
N PRO A 124 15.80 2.94 3.38
CA PRO A 124 15.23 2.39 4.60
C PRO A 124 16.16 2.81 5.73
N GLN A 125 15.67 3.70 6.60
CA GLN A 125 16.41 4.11 7.77
C GLN A 125 16.56 2.82 8.57
N LYS A 126 17.78 2.27 8.59
CA LYS A 126 18.10 0.99 9.21
C LYS A 126 17.37 0.93 10.54
N SER A 127 16.39 0.03 10.66
CA SER A 127 15.76 -0.24 11.95
C SER A 127 16.90 -0.56 12.89
N VAL A 128 17.15 0.33 13.86
CA VAL A 128 18.12 0.10 14.92
C VAL A 128 17.64 -1.18 15.61
N GLN A 129 18.25 -2.31 15.25
CA GLN A 129 18.19 -3.53 16.03
C GLN A 129 18.76 -3.13 17.38
N LYS A 130 17.87 -2.85 18.33
CA LYS A 130 18.27 -2.71 19.72
C LYS A 130 18.78 -4.08 20.13
N PHE A 131 20.10 -4.28 20.03
CA PHE A 131 20.79 -5.32 20.76
C PHE A 131 20.41 -5.13 22.23
N ARG A 132 19.58 -6.04 22.75
CA ARG A 132 19.48 -6.24 24.19
C ARG A 132 20.81 -6.86 24.61
N LYS A 133 21.54 -6.14 25.48
CA LYS A 133 22.62 -6.70 26.29
C LYS A 133 22.08 -7.82 27.18
#